data_AF-J1L3D7-F1
#
_entry.id   AF-J1L3D7-F1
#
_cell.length_a   1.000
_cell.length_b   1.000
_cell.length_c   1.000
_cell.angle_alpha   90.00
_cell.angle_beta   90.00
_cell.angle_gamma   90.00
#
_symmetry.space_group_name_H-M   'P 1'
#
loop_
_entity.id
_entity.type
_entity.pdbx_description
1 polymer ?
#
loop_
_entity_poly.entity_id
_entity_poly.type
_entity_poly.pdbx_seq_one_letter_code
_entity_poly.pdbx_strand_id
1 'polypeptide(L)'
;MIRPRRDFSSEKITVSDDVITYIEKKHSDFRVSTSCGGPILMPVSMKPPKNTDVQIRAGSHRIYVSMYQAPYIDTIDMTLIPFYEHD
;
A
#
# COMPACT_ATOMS: atom_id res chain seq x y z
N MET A 1 -13.60 -5.01 19.77
CA MET A 1 -12.41 -5.88 19.87
C MET A 1 -11.17 -5.02 19.70
N ILE A 2 -10.48 -4.66 20.78
CA ILE A 2 -9.21 -3.93 20.71
C ILE A 2 -8.13 -5.00 20.59
N ARG A 3 -7.52 -5.15 19.41
CA ARG A 3 -6.34 -6.01 19.24
C ARG A 3 -5.15 -5.33 19.95
N PRO A 4 -4.30 -6.08 20.68
CA PRO A 4 -3.08 -5.51 21.26
C PRO A 4 -2.21 -4.91 20.13
N ARG A 5 -1.57 -3.77 20.39
CA ARG A 5 -0.65 -3.16 19.43
C ARG A 5 0.49 -4.14 19.17
N ARG A 6 0.48 -4.82 18.02
CA ARG A 6 1.67 -5.52 17.51
C ARG A 6 2.73 -4.46 17.20
N ASP A 7 3.99 -4.83 17.28
CA ASP A 7 5.06 -4.01 16.70
C ASP A 7 4.85 -3.98 15.17
N PHE A 8 4.57 -2.80 14.62
CA PHE A 8 4.12 -2.55 13.24
C PHE A 8 5.20 -1.85 12.41
N SER A 9 6.46 -2.23 12.62
CA SER A 9 7.54 -1.82 11.73
C SER A 9 7.18 -2.20 10.28
N SER A 10 7.62 -1.39 9.32
CA SER A 10 7.45 -1.63 7.88
C SER A 10 7.96 -3.01 7.42
N GLU A 11 8.75 -3.69 8.25
CA GLU A 11 9.40 -4.98 7.96
C GLU A 11 8.43 -6.16 7.90
N LYS A 12 7.19 -6.02 8.37
CA LYS A 12 6.20 -7.13 8.36
C LYS A 12 5.29 -7.15 7.14
N ILE A 13 5.16 -6.03 6.42
CA ILE A 13 4.28 -5.96 5.26
C ILE A 13 5.10 -6.28 4.02
N THR A 14 4.75 -7.38 3.35
CA THR A 14 5.43 -7.80 2.13
C THR A 14 4.82 -7.11 0.90
N VAL A 15 5.64 -6.88 -0.13
CA VAL A 15 5.19 -6.37 -1.43
C VAL A 15 5.56 -7.41 -2.47
N SER A 16 4.60 -7.84 -3.30
CA SER A 16 4.90 -8.81 -4.35
C SER A 16 5.74 -8.20 -5.47
N ASP A 17 6.54 -9.03 -6.15
CA ASP A 17 7.41 -8.60 -7.25
C ASP A 17 6.61 -7.97 -8.41
N ASP A 18 5.39 -8.47 -8.66
CA ASP A 18 4.49 -7.91 -9.68
C ASP A 18 4.05 -6.48 -9.34
N VAL A 19 3.78 -6.20 -8.06
CA VAL A 19 3.45 -4.84 -7.61
C VAL A 19 4.67 -3.94 -7.70
N ILE A 20 5.87 -4.44 -7.36
CA ILE A 20 7.11 -3.67 -7.55
C ILE A 20 7.27 -3.29 -9.02
N THR A 21 7.11 -4.26 -9.92
CA THR A 21 7.20 -4.05 -11.38
C THR A 21 6.17 -3.03 -11.88
N TYR A 22 4.92 -3.13 -11.41
CA TYR A 22 3.86 -2.17 -11.73
C TYR A 22 4.22 -0.75 -11.29
N ILE A 23 4.66 -0.59 -10.04
CA ILE A 23 5.00 0.71 -9.46
C ILE A 23 6.20 1.33 -10.19
N GLU A 24 7.22 0.55 -10.52
CA GLU A 24 8.36 1.03 -11.29
C GLU A 24 7.95 1.49 -12.69
N LYS A 25 7.08 0.74 -13.39
CA LYS A 25 6.52 1.14 -14.69
C LYS A 25 5.73 2.45 -14.61
N LYS A 26 5.03 2.70 -13.51
CA LYS A 26 4.25 3.92 -13.28
C LYS A 26 5.10 5.10 -12.82
N HIS A 27 6.35 4.88 -12.39
CA HIS A 27 7.27 5.90 -11.89
C HIS A 27 6.61 6.82 -10.83
N SER A 28 5.86 6.22 -9.91
CA SER A 28 5.08 6.96 -8.92
C SER A 28 5.06 6.22 -7.58
N ASP A 29 4.99 6.98 -6.49
CA ASP A 29 4.62 6.45 -5.19
C ASP A 29 3.11 6.18 -5.12
N PHE A 30 2.71 5.27 -4.22
CA PHE A 30 1.32 4.87 -4.03
C PHE A 30 0.90 4.88 -2.57
N ARG A 31 -0.39 4.97 -2.32
CA ARG A 31 -0.98 4.88 -1.00
C ARG A 31 -2.10 3.86 -1.00
N VAL A 32 -2.07 2.93 -0.05
CA VAL A 32 -3.22 2.06 0.22
C VAL A 32 -4.37 2.90 0.73
N SER A 33 -5.49 2.84 0.00
CA SER A 33 -6.73 3.54 0.28
C SER A 33 -7.88 2.54 0.32
N THR A 34 -9.01 2.91 0.89
CA THR A 34 -10.21 2.05 0.92
C THR A 34 -11.24 2.58 -0.05
N SER A 35 -11.73 1.70 -0.93
CA SER A 35 -12.87 1.93 -1.80
C SER A 35 -14.07 1.10 -1.36
N CYS A 36 -15.24 1.29 -1.98
CA CYS A 36 -16.41 0.45 -1.76
C CYS A 36 -16.16 -1.04 -2.13
N GLY A 37 -15.17 -1.32 -3.00
CA GLY A 37 -14.79 -2.66 -3.41
C GLY A 37 -13.64 -3.27 -2.60
N GLY A 38 -13.16 -2.60 -1.56
CA GLY A 38 -12.00 -3.04 -0.77
C GLY A 38 -10.77 -2.13 -0.91
N PRO A 39 -9.62 -2.55 -0.36
CA PRO A 39 -8.39 -1.78 -0.41
C PRO A 39 -7.85 -1.68 -1.83
N ILE A 40 -7.34 -0.49 -2.19
CA ILE A 40 -6.72 -0.22 -3.49
C ILE A 40 -5.42 0.57 -3.33
N LEU A 41 -4.50 0.41 -4.28
CA LEU A 41 -3.34 1.28 -4.47
C LEU A 41 -3.78 2.49 -5.30
N MET A 42 -3.68 3.67 -4.70
CA MET A 42 -3.97 4.93 -5.36
C MET A 42 -2.69 5.78 -5.45
N PRO A 43 -2.36 6.39 -6.60
CA PRO A 43 -1.20 7.26 -6.73
C PRO A 43 -1.22 8.39 -5.70
N VAL A 44 -0.05 8.74 -5.16
CA VAL A 44 0.06 9.83 -4.16
C VAL A 44 -0.35 11.20 -4.72
N SER A 45 -0.31 11.37 -6.04
CA SER A 45 -0.82 12.57 -6.73
C SER A 45 -2.32 12.77 -6.53
N MET A 46 -3.09 11.68 -6.40
CA MET A 46 -4.51 11.73 -6.07
C MET A 46 -4.76 11.73 -4.56
N LYS A 47 -3.99 10.93 -3.82
CA LYS A 47 -4.14 10.81 -2.37
C LYS A 47 -2.78 10.87 -1.66
N PRO A 48 -2.33 12.09 -1.28
CA PRO A 48 -1.05 12.27 -0.62
C PRO A 48 -0.93 11.46 0.68
N PRO A 49 0.28 11.02 1.06
CA PRO A 49 0.50 10.33 2.32
C PRO A 49 0.28 11.25 3.52
N LYS A 50 -0.06 10.66 4.67
CA LYS A 50 0.00 11.34 5.96
C LYS A 50 1.34 11.05 6.62
N ASN A 51 1.78 11.99 7.45
CA ASN A 51 2.94 11.88 8.33
C ASN A 51 2.86 10.69 9.31
N THR A 52 1.66 10.17 9.57
CA THR A 52 1.44 8.96 10.39
C THR A 52 1.39 7.67 9.57
N ASP A 53 1.49 7.72 8.24
CA ASP A 53 1.45 6.53 7.42
C ASP A 53 2.77 5.74 7.57
N VAL A 54 2.66 4.42 7.66
CA VAL A 54 3.79 3.49 7.58
C VAL A 54 4.32 3.51 6.15
N GLN A 55 5.63 3.66 6.00
CA GLN A 55 6.29 3.71 4.70
C GLN A 55 6.90 2.36 4.39
N ILE A 56 6.47 1.75 3.28
CA ILE A 56 6.93 0.45 2.81
C ILE A 56 7.71 0.66 1.53
N ARG A 57 8.88 0.01 1.42
CA ARG A 57 9.70 0.09 0.22
C ARG A 57 9.13 -0.81 -0.89
N ALA A 58 9.01 -0.29 -2.10
CA ALA A 58 8.64 -1.03 -3.30
C ALA A 58 9.60 -0.65 -4.44
N GLY A 59 10.68 -1.40 -4.58
CA GLY A 59 11.77 -1.06 -5.51
C GLY A 59 12.42 0.30 -5.17
N SER A 60 12.36 1.20 -6.15
CA SER A 60 12.81 2.60 -6.06
C SER A 60 11.77 3.57 -5.47
N HIS A 61 10.54 3.11 -5.23
CA HIS A 61 9.41 3.92 -4.79
C HIS A 61 8.90 3.50 -3.40
N ARG A 62 7.91 4.23 -2.88
CA ARG A 62 7.26 3.95 -1.60
C ARG A 62 5.78 3.65 -1.75
N ILE A 63 5.31 2.72 -0.94
CA ILE A 63 3.88 2.54 -0.66
C ILE A 63 3.60 3.02 0.76
N TYR A 64 2.60 3.90 0.89
CA TYR A 64 2.16 4.45 2.16
C TYR A 64 0.91 3.73 2.64
N VAL A 65 0.92 3.29 3.90
CA VAL A 65 -0.22 2.61 4.52
C VAL A 65 -0.60 3.34 5.79
N SER A 66 -1.88 3.66 5.97
CA SER A 66 -2.35 4.25 7.23
C SER A 66 -1.91 3.40 8.42
N MET A 67 -1.40 4.02 9.50
CA MET A 67 -1.07 3.29 10.75
C MET A 67 -2.27 2.51 11.31
N TYR A 68 -3.50 2.87 10.94
CA TYR A 68 -4.71 2.14 11.32
C TYR A 68 -5.00 0.92 10.41
N GLN A 69 -4.53 0.94 9.17
CA GLN A 69 -4.70 -0.15 8.21
C GLN A 69 -3.53 -1.14 8.24
N ALA A 70 -2.32 -0.68 8.51
CA ALA A 70 -1.11 -1.50 8.59
C ALA A 70 -1.25 -2.76 9.47
N PRO A 71 -1.99 -2.75 10.60
CA PRO A 71 -2.23 -3.95 11.40
C PRO A 71 -3.05 -5.06 10.71
N TYR A 72 -3.68 -4.76 9.58
CA TYR A 72 -4.62 -5.63 8.86
C TYR A 72 -4.14 -5.96 7.44
N ILE A 73 -2.92 -5.56 7.07
CA ILE A 73 -2.33 -5.81 5.76
C ILE A 73 -1.07 -6.62 6.00
N ASP A 74 -1.05 -7.85 5.50
CA ASP A 74 0.12 -8.74 5.55
C ASP A 74 0.93 -8.65 4.24
N THR A 75 0.23 -8.53 3.11
CA THR A 75 0.80 -8.50 1.76
C THR A 75 0.14 -7.42 0.91
N ILE A 76 0.94 -6.73 0.12
CA ILE A 76 0.52 -5.85 -0.96
C ILE A 76 0.79 -6.57 -2.27
N ASP A 77 -0.27 -7.04 -2.92
CA ASP A 77 -0.22 -7.76 -4.19
C ASP A 77 -1.14 -7.10 -5.24
N MET A 78 -1.20 -7.72 -6.42
CA MET A 78 -1.94 -7.19 -7.57
C MET A 78 -3.46 -7.06 -7.31
N THR A 79 -4.01 -7.70 -6.27
CA THR A 79 -5.44 -7.56 -5.93
C THR A 79 -5.80 -6.16 -5.40
N LEU A 80 -4.80 -5.39 -4.97
CA LEU A 80 -4.97 -4.00 -4.59
C LEU A 80 -4.87 -3.05 -5.79
N ILE A 81 -4.51 -3.52 -6.99
CA ILE A 81 -4.53 -2.65 -8.17
C ILE A 81 -6.00 -2.54 -8.64
N PRO A 82 -6.53 -1.32 -8.84
CA PRO A 82 -7.88 -1.17 -9.34
C PRO A 82 -8.07 -1.90 -10.68
N PHE A 83 -9.19 -2.60 -10.84
CA PHE A 83 -9.45 -3.44 -12.00
C PHE A 83 -9.40 -2.70 -13.35
N TYR A 84 -9.65 -1.37 -13.36
CA TYR A 84 -9.59 -0.53 -14.55
C TYR A 84 -8.17 -0.13 -14.97
N GLU A 85 -7.14 -0.54 -14.22
CA GLU A 85 -5.72 -0.31 -14.54
C GLU A 85 -5.08 -1.54 -15.22
N HIS A 86 -5.84 -2.60 -15.50
CA HIS A 86 -5.36 -3.81 -16.18
C HIS A 86 -5.48 -3.77 -17.71
N ASP A 87 -5.97 -2.66 -18.27
CA ASP A 87 -6.12 -2.42 -19.72
C ASP A 87 -4.86 -1.79 -20.35
#